data_AF-A0A2T2SH73-F1
#
_entry.id   AF-A0A2T2SH73-F1
#
_cell.length_a   1.000
_cell.length_b   1.000
_cell.length_c   1.000
_cell.angle_alpha   90.00
_cell.angle_beta   90.00
_cell.angle_gamma   90.00
#
_symmetry.space_group_name_H-M   'P 1'
#
loop_
_entity.id
_entity.type
_entity.pdbx_description
1 polymer ?
#
loop_
_entity_poly.entity_id
_entity_poly.type
_entity_poly.pdbx_seq_one_letter_code
_entity_poly.pdbx_strand_id
1 'polypeptide(L)' 'MSWLTRLAHRDDASLNTRTAPRPAGPGAPHAVVVGAGFGGLASAIRLRARGFRVTLVDRL' A
#
# COMPACT_ATOMS: atom_id res chain seq x y z
N MET A 1 9.69 6.21 21.81
CA MET A 1 9.36 4.78 21.57
C MET A 1 9.94 4.35 20.21
N SER A 2 11.22 3.95 20.18
CA SER A 2 11.99 3.64 18.95
C SER A 2 11.44 2.47 18.11
N TRP A 3 10.67 1.57 18.74
CA TRP A 3 10.12 0.38 18.06
C TRP A 3 8.96 0.71 17.11
N LEU A 4 8.14 1.73 17.43
CA LEU A 4 7.00 2.16 16.60
C LEU A 4 7.46 2.78 15.27
N THR A 5 8.51 3.61 15.31
CA THR A 5 9.07 4.23 14.10
C THR A 5 9.70 3.19 13.17
N ARG A 6 10.29 2.12 13.74
CA ARG A 6 10.93 1.02 12.99
C ARG A 6 9.93 0.13 12.24
N LEU A 7 8.69 0.03 12.72
CA LEU A 7 7.62 -0.68 12.00
C LEU A 7 6.98 0.16 10.90
N ALA A 8 6.94 1.49 11.08
CA ALA A 8 6.36 2.41 10.11
C ALA A 8 7.26 2.64 8.89
N HIS A 9 8.59 2.55 9.06
CA HIS A 9 9.56 2.75 7.98
C HIS A 9 10.24 1.43 7.63
N ARG A 10 9.81 0.83 6.52
CA ARG A 10 10.47 -0.33 5.93
C ARG A 10 11.40 0.17 4.82
N ASP A 11 12.71 0.12 5.01
CA ASP A 11 13.69 0.74 4.11
C ASP A 11 13.70 0.16 2.68
N ASP A 12 13.19 -1.07 2.52
CA ASP A 12 12.99 -1.75 1.25
C ASP A 12 11.61 -1.47 0.62
N ALA A 13 10.67 -0.87 1.35
CA ALA A 13 9.37 -0.52 0.81
C ALA A 13 9.44 0.76 -0.03
N SER A 14 9.66 0.60 -1.33
CA SER A 14 9.52 1.68 -2.31
C SER A 14 8.20 1.57 -3.07
N LEU A 15 7.48 2.70 -3.18
CA LEU A 15 6.31 2.79 -4.05
C LEU A 15 6.77 3.11 -5.46
N ASN A 16 6.34 2.32 -6.45
CA ASN A 16 6.57 2.67 -7.84
C ASN A 16 5.77 3.94 -8.20
N THR A 17 6.45 5.09 -8.16
CA THR A 17 5.93 6.40 -8.53
C THR A 17 6.39 6.88 -9.89
N ARG A 18 7.41 6.23 -10.47
CA ARG A 18 8.18 6.73 -11.60
C ARG A 18 7.72 6.18 -12.94
N THR A 19 7.02 5.04 -12.96
CA THR A 19 6.55 4.42 -14.20
C THR A 19 5.03 4.40 -14.29
N ALA A 20 4.54 4.10 -15.49
CA ALA A 20 3.12 3.91 -15.74
C ALA A 20 2.50 2.82 -14.84
N PRO A 21 1.21 2.95 -14.49
CA PRO A 21 0.43 1.92 -13.82
C PRO A 21 0.57 0.56 -14.51
N ARG A 22 0.76 -0.51 -13.73
CA ARG A 22 0.86 -1.89 -14.24
C ARG A 22 -0.07 -2.78 -13.42
N PRO A 23 -0.76 -3.76 -14.02
CA PRO A 23 -1.54 -4.75 -13.25
C PRO A 23 -0.65 -5.53 -12.27
N ALA A 24 -1.16 -5.77 -11.06
CA ALA A 24 -0.46 -6.57 -10.06
C ALA A 24 -0.36 -8.04 -10.51
N GLY A 25 0.86 -8.58 -10.55
CA GLY A 25 1.13 -9.98 -10.84
C GLY A 25 1.34 -10.83 -9.58
N PRO A 26 1.61 -12.14 -9.70
CA PRO A 26 1.81 -13.04 -8.56
C PRO A 26 2.96 -12.62 -7.61
N GLY A 27 4.04 -12.05 -8.16
CA GLY A 27 5.18 -11.52 -7.41
C GLY A 27 5.04 -10.06 -6.99
N ALA A 28 3.85 -9.45 -7.13
CA ALA A 28 3.67 -8.05 -6.78
C ALA A 28 3.81 -7.81 -5.26
N PRO A 29 4.42 -6.67 -4.86
CA PRO A 29 4.47 -6.27 -3.46
C PRO A 29 3.07 -6.11 -2.89
N HIS A 30 2.92 -6.45 -1.61
CA HIS A 30 1.64 -6.40 -0.89
C HIS A 30 1.61 -5.17 0.02
N ALA A 31 0.55 -4.38 -0.11
CA ALA A 31 0.26 -3.26 0.77
C ALA A 31 -1.01 -3.54 1.58
N VAL A 32 -0.99 -3.14 2.85
CA VAL A 32 -2.17 -3.12 3.72
C VAL A 32 -2.57 -1.67 3.93
N VAL A 33 -3.85 -1.38 3.69
CA VAL A 33 -4.44 -0.06 3.94
C VAL A 33 -5.41 -0.19 5.11
N VAL A 34 -5.24 0.67 6.12
CA VAL A 34 -6.07 0.68 7.33
C VAL A 34 -6.96 1.92 7.32
N GLY A 35 -8.28 1.72 7.40
CA GLY A 35 -9.33 2.73 7.29
C GLY A 35 -9.93 2.81 5.88
N ALA A 36 -11.26 2.72 5.73
CA ALA A 36 -11.98 2.83 4.46
C ALA A 36 -12.69 4.18 4.28
N GLY A 37 -12.20 5.23 4.94
CA GLY A 37 -12.53 6.61 4.59
C GLY A 37 -12.01 7.00 3.20
N PHE A 38 -12.30 8.23 2.77
CA PHE A 38 -11.94 8.73 1.44
C PHE A 38 -10.45 8.56 1.09
N GLY A 39 -9.57 8.92 2.03
CA GLY A 39 -8.12 8.76 1.84
C GLY A 39 -7.70 7.30 1.71
N GLY A 40 -8.25 6.40 2.53
CA GLY A 40 -7.90 4.98 2.52
C GLY A 40 -8.32 4.28 1.22
N LEU A 41 -9.56 4.52 0.76
CA LEU A 41 -10.02 4.00 -0.53
C LEU A 41 -9.21 4.57 -1.70
N ALA A 42 -8.95 5.88 -1.71
CA ALA A 42 -8.13 6.51 -2.75
C ALA A 42 -6.70 5.92 -2.79
N SER A 43 -6.09 5.71 -1.62
CA SER A 43 -4.79 5.06 -1.49
C SER A 43 -4.83 3.61 -1.99
N ALA A 44 -5.84 2.83 -1.59
CA ALA A 44 -6.00 1.44 -2.00
C ALA A 44 -6.11 1.31 -3.53
N ILE A 45 -6.94 2.14 -4.16
CA ILE A 45 -7.10 2.18 -5.62
C ILE A 45 -5.78 2.56 -6.30
N ARG A 46 -5.09 3.60 -5.81
CA ARG A 46 -3.83 4.07 -6.39
C ARG A 46 -2.70 3.06 -6.26
N LEU A 47 -2.64 2.33 -5.14
CA LEU A 47 -1.71 1.21 -4.95
C LEU A 47 -2.02 0.05 -5.90
N ARG A 48 -3.31 -0.31 -6.05
CA ARG A 48 -3.73 -1.36 -6.98
C ARG A 48 -3.38 -1.03 -8.44
N ALA A 49 -3.60 0.21 -8.85
CA ALA A 49 -3.21 0.71 -10.17
C ALA A 49 -1.69 0.66 -10.38
N ARG A 50 -0.91 0.89 -9.32
CA ARG A 50 0.56 0.80 -9.35
C ARG A 50 1.12 -0.61 -9.28
N GLY A 51 0.25 -1.62 -9.30
CA GLY A 51 0.65 -3.02 -9.34
C GLY A 51 0.94 -3.61 -7.98
N PHE A 52 0.43 -3.02 -6.90
CA PHE A 52 0.45 -3.64 -5.58
C PHE A 52 -0.74 -4.59 -5.44
N ARG A 53 -0.52 -5.71 -4.75
CA ARG A 53 -1.63 -6.44 -4.11
C ARG A 53 -2.07 -5.61 -2.92
N VAL A 54 -3.37 -5.45 -2.69
CA VAL A 54 -3.87 -4.58 -1.65
C VAL A 54 -4.89 -5.31 -0.79
N THR A 55 -4.71 -5.24 0.53
CA THR A 55 -5.73 -5.60 1.51
C THR A 55 -6.19 -4.32 2.20
N LEU A 56 -7.49 -4.03 2.14
CA LEU A 56 -8.11 -2.93 2.87
C LEU A 56 -8.79 -3.50 4.11
N VAL A 57 -8.50 -2.92 5.26
CA VAL A 57 -9.12 -3.27 6.54
C VAL A 57 -9.71 -2.01 7.14
N ASP A 58 -10.95 -2.10 7.63
CA ASP A 58 -11.61 -1.03 8.37
C ASP A 58 -12.38 -1.61 9.56
N ARG A 59 -12.76 -0.74 10.49
CA ARG A 59 -13.65 -1.11 11.58
C ARG A 59 -15.05 -1.38 11.02
N LEU A 60 -15.68 -2.47 11.48
CA LEU A 60 -17.09 -2.78 11.27
C LEU A 60 -17.99 -1.90 12.15
#